data_AF-A0A9P5N5H6-F1
#
_entry.id   AF-A0A9P5N5H6-F1
#
_cell.length_a   1.000
_cell.length_b   1.000
_cell.length_c   1.000
_cell.angle_alpha   90.00
_cell.angle_beta   90.00
_cell.angle_gamma   90.00
#
_symmetry.space_group_name_H-M   'P 1'
#
loop_
_entity.id
_entity.type
_entity.pdbx_description
1 polymer ?
#
loop_
_entity_poly.entity_id
_entity_poly.type
_entity_poly.pdbx_seq_one_letter_code
_entity_poly.pdbx_strand_id
1 'polypeptide(L)'
;MASQEAVGPPPSKRWTQFYAALQLAIQRSAHKWTYKDFSECFPLWCEEQPNGAEGVFNTVSSFIETHIVTNTNKLFEQYDVQKNVDILHQVVTEARARRQRGETGDSGTGVDSWRADLQPRAAVRARTIPALERERDSLRARLAEMERENMELYEEVRENVAAQDRAEVKTAEIFAFFDEIYAKWRDLPLEDMQAWTLLTAETQSAVNPLP
;
A
#
# COMPACT_ATOMS: atom_id res chain seq x y z
N MET A 1 25.34 -1.58 -9.31
CA MET A 1 23.87 -1.45 -9.30
C MET A 1 23.54 -0.01 -9.62
N ALA A 2 23.23 0.28 -10.89
CA ALA A 2 22.85 1.63 -11.31
C ALA A 2 21.41 1.87 -10.86
N SER A 3 21.23 2.84 -9.98
CA SER A 3 19.92 3.33 -9.54
C SER A 3 19.18 3.84 -10.77
N GLN A 4 18.08 3.16 -11.12
CA GLN A 4 17.13 3.68 -12.09
C GLN A 4 16.48 4.93 -11.46
N GLU A 5 16.88 6.11 -11.94
CA GLU A 5 16.08 7.32 -11.73
C GLU A 5 14.72 7.06 -12.35
N ALA A 6 13.68 7.09 -11.52
CA ALA A 6 12.31 6.94 -11.97
C ALA A 6 12.01 8.06 -12.96
N VAL A 7 11.94 7.73 -14.25
CA VAL A 7 11.44 8.62 -15.30
C VAL A 7 10.03 9.00 -14.86
N GLY A 8 9.86 10.24 -14.42
CA GLY A 8 8.57 10.78 -14.02
C GLY A 8 7.55 10.61 -15.16
N PRO A 9 6.25 10.63 -14.84
CA PRO A 9 5.22 10.56 -15.86
C PRO A 9 5.50 11.59 -16.97
N PRO A 10 5.29 11.23 -18.25
CA PRO A 10 5.55 12.13 -19.34
C PRO A 10 4.75 13.43 -19.15
N PRO A 11 5.33 14.59 -19.51
CA PRO A 11 4.68 15.88 -19.32
C PRO A 11 3.30 15.92 -19.98
N SER A 12 2.34 16.59 -19.35
CA SER A 12 1.00 16.71 -19.93
C SER A 12 1.01 17.51 -21.24
N LYS A 13 0.01 17.25 -22.09
CA LYS A 13 -0.20 18.05 -23.31
C LYS A 13 -0.33 19.54 -23.01
N ARG A 14 -0.91 19.88 -21.86
CA ARG A 14 -1.08 21.27 -21.40
C ARG A 14 0.27 21.91 -21.07
N TRP A 15 1.14 21.19 -20.38
CA TRP A 15 2.51 21.64 -20.10
C TRP A 15 3.28 21.89 -21.39
N THR A 16 3.28 20.94 -22.33
CA THR A 16 3.98 21.09 -23.60
C THR A 16 3.53 22.34 -24.36
N GLN A 17 2.22 22.58 -24.44
CA GLN A 17 1.67 23.78 -25.10
C GLN A 17 2.03 25.06 -24.37
N PHE A 18 1.94 25.07 -23.03
CA PHE A 18 2.30 26.22 -22.21
C PHE A 18 3.79 26.58 -22.39
N TYR A 19 4.67 25.59 -22.25
CA TYR A 19 6.11 25.78 -22.38
C TYR A 19 6.51 26.22 -23.79
N ALA A 20 5.91 25.64 -24.83
CA ALA A 20 6.15 26.04 -26.21
C ALA A 20 5.71 27.50 -26.49
N ALA A 21 4.52 27.89 -26.00
CA ALA A 21 4.04 29.25 -26.16
C ALA A 21 4.92 30.27 -25.41
N LEU A 22 5.41 29.90 -24.23
CA LEU A 22 6.32 30.75 -23.46
C LEU A 22 7.68 30.89 -24.15
N GLN A 23 8.28 29.79 -24.61
CA GLN A 23 9.53 29.83 -25.38
C GLN A 23 9.41 30.75 -26.58
N LEU A 24 8.30 30.67 -27.33
CA LEU A 24 8.02 31.56 -28.45
C LEU A 24 7.91 33.04 -28.01
N ALA A 25 7.29 33.30 -26.87
CA ALA A 25 7.19 34.66 -26.32
C ALA A 25 8.57 35.21 -25.90
N ILE A 26 9.41 34.38 -25.29
CA ILE A 26 10.78 34.76 -24.90
C ILE A 26 11.59 35.13 -26.14
N GLN A 27 11.61 34.27 -27.16
CA GLN A 27 12.29 34.52 -28.44
C GLN A 27 11.82 35.82 -29.09
N ARG A 28 10.50 36.04 -29.16
CA ARG A 28 9.94 37.27 -29.73
C ARG A 28 10.30 38.51 -28.92
N SER A 29 10.41 38.40 -27.61
CA SER A 29 10.78 39.52 -26.74
C SER A 29 12.26 39.88 -26.85
N ALA A 30 13.15 38.87 -26.91
CA ALA A 30 14.59 39.06 -27.02
C ALA A 30 15.00 39.64 -28.38
N HIS A 31 14.28 39.30 -29.45
CA HIS A 31 14.55 39.76 -30.82
C HIS A 31 13.64 40.89 -31.30
N LYS A 32 12.87 41.53 -30.42
CA LYS A 32 11.97 42.64 -30.80
C LYS A 32 12.75 43.89 -31.26
N TRP A 33 13.92 44.11 -30.67
CA TRP A 33 14.83 45.17 -31.05
C TRP A 33 15.81 44.62 -32.10
N THR A 34 15.94 45.33 -33.20
CA THR A 34 16.75 44.91 -34.35
C THR A 34 18.11 45.61 -34.30
N TYR A 35 19.06 45.10 -35.10
CA TYR A 35 20.34 45.77 -35.27
C TYR A 35 20.17 47.20 -35.82
N LYS A 36 19.11 47.45 -36.58
CA LYS A 36 18.76 48.80 -37.05
C LYS A 36 18.46 49.74 -35.87
N ASP A 37 17.59 49.30 -34.96
CA ASP A 37 17.24 50.08 -33.76
C ASP A 37 18.47 50.35 -32.87
N PHE A 38 19.38 49.37 -32.81
CA PHE A 38 20.67 49.52 -32.12
C PHE A 38 21.59 50.55 -32.81
N SER A 39 21.70 50.49 -34.13
CA SER A 39 22.52 51.42 -34.91
C SER A 39 22.00 52.87 -34.87
N GLU A 40 20.68 53.06 -34.76
CA GLU A 40 20.07 54.38 -34.58
C GLU A 40 20.45 55.01 -33.22
N CYS A 41 20.66 54.17 -32.19
CA CYS A 41 21.08 54.62 -30.86
C CYS A 41 22.60 54.82 -30.73
N PHE A 42 23.41 54.11 -31.54
CA PHE A 42 24.88 54.17 -31.50
C PHE A 42 25.52 54.37 -32.89
N PRO A 43 25.14 55.43 -33.63
CA PRO A 43 25.51 55.57 -35.05
C PRO A 43 27.03 55.67 -35.27
N LEU A 44 27.72 56.53 -34.51
CA LEU A 44 29.17 56.72 -34.59
C LEU A 44 29.95 55.41 -34.38
N TRP A 45 29.54 54.60 -33.41
CA TRP A 45 30.25 53.35 -33.10
C TRP A 45 30.00 52.25 -34.15
N CYS A 46 28.77 52.17 -34.66
CA CYS A 46 28.44 51.26 -35.76
C CYS A 46 29.18 51.61 -37.06
N GLU A 47 29.46 52.89 -37.30
CA GLU A 47 30.27 53.35 -38.43
C GLU A 47 31.76 53.06 -38.25
N GLU A 48 32.31 53.27 -37.06
CA GLU A 48 33.74 53.05 -36.77
C GLU A 48 34.10 51.55 -36.67
N GLN A 49 33.23 50.73 -36.09
CA GLN A 49 33.48 49.30 -35.86
C GLN A 49 32.22 48.43 -36.09
N PRO A 50 31.81 48.20 -37.35
CA PRO A 50 30.58 47.47 -37.67
C PRO A 50 30.59 46.03 -37.14
N ASN A 51 31.72 45.32 -37.30
CA ASN A 51 31.84 43.93 -36.85
C ASN A 51 31.78 43.79 -35.31
N GLY A 52 32.29 44.80 -34.59
CA GLY A 52 32.27 44.82 -33.12
C GLY A 52 30.87 45.11 -32.59
N ALA A 53 30.19 46.10 -33.18
CA ALA A 53 28.83 46.47 -32.82
C ALA A 53 27.83 45.31 -33.07
N GLU A 54 27.93 44.62 -34.22
CA GLU A 54 27.10 43.45 -34.52
C GLU A 54 27.37 42.29 -33.55
N GLY A 55 28.65 42.04 -33.21
CA GLY A 55 29.03 41.04 -32.21
C GLY A 55 28.43 41.32 -30.83
N VAL A 56 28.47 42.58 -30.38
CA VAL A 56 27.86 43.00 -29.10
C VAL A 56 26.35 42.88 -29.14
N PHE A 57 25.69 43.32 -30.21
CA PHE A 57 24.23 43.19 -30.38
C PHE A 57 23.78 41.72 -30.26
N ASN A 58 24.46 40.81 -30.95
CA ASN A 58 24.16 39.38 -30.89
C ASN A 58 24.43 38.79 -29.50
N THR A 59 25.50 39.23 -28.84
CA THR A 59 25.84 38.80 -27.47
C THR A 59 24.78 39.25 -26.47
N VAL A 60 24.33 40.50 -26.54
CA VAL A 60 23.28 41.04 -25.66
C VAL A 60 21.95 40.34 -25.90
N SER A 61 21.58 40.10 -27.17
CA SER A 61 20.35 39.39 -27.52
C SER A 61 20.33 37.97 -26.96
N SER A 62 21.42 37.22 -27.17
CA SER A 62 21.58 35.85 -26.63
C SER A 62 21.63 35.83 -25.10
N PHE A 63 22.29 36.82 -24.48
CA PHE A 63 22.33 36.96 -23.03
C PHE A 63 20.94 37.20 -22.44
N ILE A 64 20.14 38.10 -23.03
CA ILE A 64 18.77 38.38 -22.59
C ILE A 64 17.91 37.11 -22.69
N GLU A 65 17.96 36.40 -23.82
CA GLU A 65 17.22 35.16 -24.00
C GLU A 65 17.61 34.11 -22.95
N THR A 66 18.91 33.82 -22.82
CA THR A 66 19.45 32.83 -21.87
C THR A 66 19.09 33.19 -20.43
N HIS A 67 19.19 34.48 -20.07
CA HIS A 67 18.88 34.95 -18.72
C HIS A 67 17.38 34.84 -18.40
N ILE A 68 16.50 35.19 -19.34
CA ILE A 68 15.04 35.03 -19.16
C ILE A 68 14.69 33.55 -19.02
N VAL A 69 15.22 32.68 -19.89
CA VAL A 69 14.98 31.23 -19.81
C VAL A 69 15.45 30.67 -18.47
N THR A 70 16.66 31.02 -18.04
CA THR A 70 17.24 30.53 -16.79
C THR A 70 16.40 30.96 -15.58
N ASN A 71 15.99 32.23 -15.52
CA ASN A 71 15.16 32.71 -14.41
C ASN A 71 13.77 32.12 -14.41
N THR A 72 13.19 31.90 -15.59
CA THR A 72 11.88 31.24 -15.71
C THR A 72 11.96 29.79 -15.25
N ASN A 73 13.02 29.06 -15.60
CA ASN A 73 13.22 27.69 -15.12
C ASN A 73 13.40 27.63 -13.60
N LYS A 74 14.12 28.58 -13.00
CA LYS A 74 14.21 28.69 -11.53
C LYS A 74 12.83 28.91 -10.89
N LEU A 75 11.98 29.75 -11.50
CA LEU A 75 10.60 29.92 -11.02
C LEU A 75 9.78 28.63 -11.19
N PHE A 76 9.98 27.89 -12.28
CA PHE A 76 9.30 26.61 -12.49
C PHE A 76 9.66 25.57 -11.45
N GLU A 77 10.94 25.50 -11.07
CA GLU A 77 11.43 24.65 -9.98
C GLU A 77 10.88 25.11 -8.63
N GLN A 78 10.92 26.42 -8.33
CA GLN A 78 10.47 26.95 -7.05
C GLN A 78 8.97 26.71 -6.77
N TYR A 79 8.14 26.80 -7.81
CA TYR A 79 6.69 26.67 -7.69
C TYR A 79 6.15 25.33 -8.18
N ASP A 80 7.01 24.35 -8.50
CA ASP A 80 6.62 23.05 -9.05
C ASP A 80 5.60 23.19 -10.21
N VAL A 81 5.82 24.16 -11.11
CA VAL A 81 4.79 24.60 -12.06
C VAL A 81 4.38 23.47 -12.99
N GLN A 82 5.34 22.67 -13.46
CA GLN A 82 5.06 21.52 -14.31
C GLN A 82 4.08 20.55 -13.63
N LYS A 83 4.39 20.15 -12.39
CA LYS A 83 3.53 19.25 -11.60
C LYS A 83 2.13 19.84 -11.40
N ASN A 84 2.03 21.12 -11.09
CA ASN A 84 0.75 21.80 -10.89
C ASN A 84 -0.08 21.88 -12.18
N VAL A 85 0.56 22.14 -13.33
CA VAL A 85 -0.09 22.14 -14.65
C VAL A 85 -0.53 20.73 -15.05
N ASP A 86 0.26 19.71 -14.71
CA ASP A 86 -0.06 18.30 -14.96
C ASP A 86 -1.25 17.83 -14.11
N ILE A 87 -1.29 18.19 -12.82
CA ILE A 87 -2.45 17.94 -11.95
C ILE A 87 -3.69 18.62 -12.52
N LEU A 88 -3.58 19.88 -12.97
CA LEU A 88 -4.69 20.58 -13.60
C LEU A 88 -5.14 19.88 -14.90
N HIS A 89 -4.21 19.37 -15.70
CA HIS A 89 -4.55 18.60 -16.89
C HIS A 89 -5.35 17.34 -16.51
N GLN A 90 -4.87 16.58 -15.52
CA GLN A 90 -5.53 15.38 -15.03
C GLN A 90 -6.96 15.68 -14.56
N VAL A 91 -7.14 16.67 -13.67
CA VAL A 91 -8.46 17.07 -13.15
C VAL A 91 -9.42 17.47 -14.28
N VAL A 92 -8.95 18.23 -15.26
CA VAL A 92 -9.78 18.62 -16.41
C VAL A 92 -10.14 17.44 -17.30
N THR A 93 -9.21 16.50 -17.54
CA THR A 93 -9.50 15.29 -18.32
C THR A 93 -10.51 14.39 -17.61
N GLU A 94 -10.38 14.23 -16.29
CA GLU A 94 -11.32 13.47 -15.49
C GLU A 94 -12.70 14.12 -15.49
N ALA A 95 -12.79 15.44 -15.27
CA ALA A 95 -14.05 16.17 -15.31
C ALA A 95 -14.75 16.05 -16.67
N ARG A 96 -13.99 16.11 -17.79
CA ARG A 96 -14.52 15.87 -19.13
C ARG A 96 -15.06 14.45 -19.29
N ALA A 97 -14.34 13.44 -18.79
CA ALA A 97 -14.79 12.06 -18.82
C ALA A 97 -16.06 11.84 -17.99
N ARG A 98 -16.14 12.42 -16.78
CA ARG A 98 -17.35 12.40 -15.92
C ARG A 98 -18.55 13.04 -16.63
N ARG A 99 -18.33 14.17 -17.31
CA ARG A 99 -19.37 14.84 -18.11
C ARG A 99 -19.85 13.96 -19.27
N GLN A 100 -18.95 13.28 -19.97
CA GLN A 100 -19.30 12.35 -21.05
C GLN A 100 -20.11 11.15 -20.54
N ARG A 101 -19.87 10.69 -19.31
CA ARG A 101 -20.64 9.64 -18.65
C ARG A 101 -22.01 10.09 -18.09
N GLY A 102 -22.33 11.39 -18.18
CA GLY A 102 -23.59 11.93 -17.64
C GLY A 102 -23.64 12.03 -16.12
N GLU A 103 -22.51 11.87 -15.42
CA GLU A 103 -22.42 11.97 -13.96
C GLU A 103 -22.57 13.42 -13.45
N THR A 104 -22.45 14.39 -14.37
CA THR A 104 -22.69 15.81 -14.10
C THR A 104 -24.01 16.19 -14.76
N GLY A 105 -25.03 16.51 -13.95
CA GLY A 105 -26.33 16.97 -14.45
C GLY A 105 -26.20 18.22 -15.33
N ASP A 106 -27.20 18.48 -16.16
CA ASP A 106 -27.24 19.54 -17.18
C ASP A 106 -27.00 20.96 -16.60
N SER A 107 -27.24 21.13 -15.30
CA SER A 107 -27.04 22.35 -14.51
C SER A 107 -25.62 22.53 -13.94
N GLY A 108 -24.68 21.61 -14.19
CA GLY A 108 -23.32 21.66 -13.63
C GLY A 108 -23.24 21.39 -12.12
N THR A 109 -24.36 21.09 -11.47
CA THR A 109 -24.46 20.78 -10.04
C THR A 109 -24.31 19.29 -9.77
N GLY A 110 -23.16 18.72 -10.14
CA GLY A 110 -22.79 17.36 -9.72
C GLY A 110 -22.47 17.30 -8.22
N VAL A 111 -22.44 16.08 -7.64
CA VAL A 111 -22.08 15.82 -6.23
C VAL A 111 -20.72 16.42 -5.87
N ASP A 112 -19.82 16.51 -6.85
CA ASP A 112 -18.46 17.05 -6.73
C ASP A 112 -18.29 18.31 -7.60
N SER A 113 -19.20 19.28 -7.42
CA SER A 113 -19.11 20.60 -8.06
C SER A 113 -18.54 21.62 -7.08
N TRP A 114 -17.54 22.39 -7.52
CA TRP A 114 -17.00 23.50 -6.73
C TRP A 114 -18.08 24.58 -6.56
N ARG A 115 -18.21 25.11 -5.34
CA ARG A 115 -19.15 26.17 -4.99
C ARG A 115 -18.41 27.30 -4.28
N ALA A 116 -18.71 28.54 -4.65
CA ALA A 116 -18.08 29.72 -4.05
C ALA A 116 -18.48 29.91 -2.57
N ASP A 117 -19.65 29.43 -2.18
CA ASP A 117 -20.22 29.47 -0.83
C ASP A 117 -19.92 28.20 -0.01
N LEU A 118 -18.93 27.40 -0.42
CA LEU A 118 -18.59 26.16 0.28
C LEU A 118 -18.04 26.44 1.68
N GLN A 119 -18.80 26.04 2.71
CA GLN A 119 -18.35 26.15 4.09
C GLN A 119 -17.08 25.30 4.32
N PRO A 120 -16.07 25.79 5.09
CA PRO A 120 -14.84 25.04 5.35
C PRO A 120 -15.09 23.64 5.93
N ARG A 121 -16.11 23.50 6.79
CA ARG A 121 -16.52 22.20 7.34
C ARG A 121 -16.98 21.21 6.26
N ALA A 122 -17.67 21.70 5.23
CA ALA A 122 -18.11 20.86 4.12
C ALA A 122 -16.92 20.40 3.26
N ALA A 123 -15.95 21.29 3.00
CA ALA A 123 -14.72 20.94 2.28
C ALA A 123 -13.88 19.89 3.02
N VAL A 124 -13.74 20.03 4.35
CA VAL A 124 -13.03 19.04 5.17
C VAL A 124 -13.77 17.70 5.12
N ARG A 125 -15.08 17.69 5.31
CA ARG A 125 -15.90 16.46 5.27
C ARG A 125 -15.81 15.73 3.93
N ALA A 126 -15.84 16.46 2.81
CA ALA A 126 -15.73 15.87 1.48
C ALA A 126 -14.42 15.08 1.31
N ARG A 127 -13.33 15.51 1.94
CA ARG A 127 -12.05 14.80 1.94
C ARG A 127 -11.99 13.69 2.99
N THR A 128 -12.49 13.93 4.20
CA THR A 128 -12.33 12.99 5.32
C THR A 128 -13.27 11.80 5.23
N ILE A 129 -14.51 11.99 4.76
CA ILE A 129 -15.52 10.90 4.71
C ILE A 129 -15.01 9.72 3.87
N PRO A 130 -14.52 9.88 2.63
CA PRO A 130 -14.03 8.74 1.85
C PRO A 130 -12.83 8.03 2.49
N ALA A 131 -11.99 8.74 3.25
CA ALA A 131 -10.90 8.11 3.99
C ALA A 131 -11.45 7.27 5.15
N LEU A 132 -12.38 7.83 5.93
CA LEU A 132 -13.02 7.13 7.04
C LEU A 132 -13.86 5.93 6.57
N GLU A 133 -14.49 6.00 5.41
CA GLU A 133 -15.22 4.87 4.82
C GLU A 133 -14.28 3.71 4.47
N ARG A 134 -13.12 3.99 3.87
CA ARG A 134 -12.10 2.96 3.59
C ARG A 134 -11.61 2.29 4.87
N GLU A 135 -11.32 3.08 5.91
CA GLU A 135 -10.88 2.55 7.21
C GLU A 135 -11.99 1.72 7.87
N ARG A 136 -13.24 2.19 7.84
CA ARG A 136 -14.40 1.44 8.33
C ARG A 136 -14.53 0.10 7.62
N ASP A 137 -14.40 0.08 6.30
CA ASP A 137 -14.58 -1.14 5.50
C ASP A 137 -13.43 -2.14 5.75
N SER A 138 -12.20 -1.64 5.90
CA SER A 138 -11.03 -2.42 6.34
C SER A 138 -11.24 -3.05 7.73
N LEU A 139 -11.71 -2.26 8.71
CA LEU A 139 -11.97 -2.75 10.06
C LEU A 139 -13.10 -3.78 10.09
N ARG A 140 -14.15 -3.60 9.29
CA ARG A 140 -15.24 -4.58 9.17
C ARG A 140 -14.76 -5.89 8.57
N ALA A 141 -13.92 -5.85 7.54
CA ALA A 141 -13.33 -7.04 6.95
C ALA A 141 -12.48 -7.80 7.98
N ARG A 142 -11.66 -7.08 8.76
CA ARG A 142 -10.85 -7.69 9.82
C ARG A 142 -11.69 -8.26 10.96
N LEU A 143 -12.79 -7.59 11.34
CA LEU A 143 -13.70 -8.09 12.36
C LEU A 143 -14.38 -9.38 11.89
N ALA A 144 -14.88 -9.42 10.66
CA ALA A 144 -15.51 -10.60 10.09
C ALA A 144 -14.54 -11.80 10.03
N GLU A 145 -13.27 -11.54 9.72
CA GLU A 145 -12.23 -12.58 9.75
C GLU A 145 -11.98 -13.10 11.17
N MET A 146 -11.84 -12.23 12.17
CA MET A 146 -11.68 -12.66 13.56
C MET A 146 -12.92 -13.38 14.10
N GLU A 147 -14.12 -12.98 13.71
CA GLU A 147 -15.36 -13.67 14.08
C GLU A 147 -15.39 -15.08 13.48
N ARG A 148 -14.95 -15.24 12.22
CA ARG A 148 -14.82 -16.54 11.57
C ARG A 148 -13.80 -17.43 12.27
N GLU A 149 -12.59 -16.93 12.52
CA GLU A 149 -11.54 -17.65 13.24
C GLU A 149 -12.00 -18.06 14.65
N ASN A 150 -12.67 -17.16 15.38
CA ASN A 150 -13.21 -17.49 16.69
C ASN A 150 -14.26 -18.59 16.62
N MET A 151 -15.17 -18.56 15.64
CA MET A 151 -16.16 -19.63 15.47
C MET A 151 -15.49 -20.98 15.20
N GLU A 152 -14.49 -21.02 14.32
CA GLU A 152 -13.72 -22.23 14.02
C GLU A 152 -13.00 -22.75 15.28
N LEU A 153 -12.36 -21.88 16.06
CA LEU A 153 -11.72 -22.25 17.32
C LEU A 153 -12.71 -22.72 18.39
N TYR A 154 -13.88 -22.10 18.49
CA TYR A 154 -14.93 -22.54 19.42
C TYR A 154 -15.43 -23.95 19.07
N GLU A 155 -15.58 -24.26 17.79
CA GLU A 155 -15.95 -25.60 17.33
C GLU A 155 -14.85 -26.61 17.67
N GLU A 156 -13.59 -26.30 17.42
CA GLU A 156 -12.45 -27.15 17.76
C GLU A 156 -12.36 -27.44 19.27
N VAL A 157 -12.50 -26.41 20.11
CA VAL A 157 -12.50 -26.56 21.57
C VAL A 157 -13.65 -27.47 22.01
N ARG A 158 -14.84 -27.29 21.44
CA ARG A 158 -16.00 -28.12 21.78
C ARG A 158 -15.79 -29.59 21.40
N GLU A 159 -15.21 -29.85 20.23
CA GLU A 159 -14.86 -31.20 19.81
C GLU A 159 -13.81 -31.84 20.72
N ASN A 160 -12.79 -31.08 21.11
CA ASN A 160 -11.74 -31.52 22.02
C ASN A 160 -12.28 -31.85 23.41
N VAL A 161 -13.15 -31.01 23.98
CA VAL A 161 -13.81 -31.29 25.26
C VAL A 161 -14.65 -32.56 25.16
N ALA A 162 -15.47 -32.71 24.11
CA ALA A 162 -16.25 -33.93 23.90
C ALA A 162 -15.39 -35.18 23.67
N ALA A 163 -14.18 -35.04 23.13
CA ALA A 163 -13.22 -36.13 23.01
C ALA A 163 -12.59 -36.48 24.37
N GLN A 164 -12.26 -35.48 25.19
CA GLN A 164 -11.77 -35.67 26.56
C GLN A 164 -12.81 -36.37 27.43
N ASP A 165 -14.06 -35.93 27.44
CA ASP A 165 -15.15 -36.57 28.19
C ASP A 165 -15.28 -38.06 27.84
N ARG A 166 -15.21 -38.38 26.53
CA ARG A 166 -15.24 -39.78 26.05
C ARG A 166 -14.01 -40.57 26.49
N ALA A 167 -12.84 -39.95 26.56
CA ALA A 167 -11.62 -40.60 27.03
C ALA A 167 -11.71 -40.86 28.55
N GLU A 168 -12.17 -39.89 29.34
CA GLU A 168 -12.35 -40.02 30.78
C GLU A 168 -13.31 -41.14 31.14
N VAL A 169 -14.46 -41.26 30.45
CA VAL A 169 -15.40 -42.37 30.64
C VAL A 169 -14.72 -43.72 30.40
N LYS A 170 -13.97 -43.87 29.30
CA LYS A 170 -13.23 -45.12 29.00
C LYS A 170 -12.15 -45.40 30.04
N THR A 171 -11.44 -44.39 30.50
CA THR A 171 -10.43 -44.56 31.56
C THR A 171 -11.08 -45.03 32.86
N ALA A 172 -12.23 -44.47 33.23
CA ALA A 172 -12.99 -44.91 34.40
C ALA A 172 -13.46 -46.37 34.26
N GLU A 173 -13.96 -46.79 33.09
CA GLU A 173 -14.33 -48.18 32.80
C GLU A 173 -13.13 -49.13 32.94
N ILE A 174 -11.97 -48.74 32.41
CA ILE A 174 -10.73 -49.52 32.53
C ILE A 174 -10.29 -49.65 33.99
N PHE A 175 -10.34 -48.57 34.77
CA PHE A 175 -10.01 -48.62 36.20
C PHE A 175 -10.97 -49.52 36.97
N ALA A 176 -12.28 -49.43 36.71
CA ALA A 176 -13.27 -50.31 37.33
C ALA A 176 -12.99 -51.79 37.01
N PHE A 177 -12.57 -52.10 35.78
CA PHE A 177 -12.16 -53.45 35.39
C PHE A 177 -10.88 -53.91 36.12
N PHE A 178 -9.89 -53.04 36.27
CA PHE A 178 -8.68 -53.35 37.04
C PHE A 178 -8.98 -53.59 38.52
N ASP A 179 -9.87 -52.81 39.12
CA ASP A 179 -10.30 -53.02 40.51
C ASP A 179 -11.00 -54.39 40.68
N GLU A 180 -11.79 -54.82 39.69
CA GLU A 180 -12.41 -56.15 39.67
C GLU A 180 -11.37 -57.27 39.57
N ILE A 181 -10.37 -57.13 38.68
CA ILE A 181 -9.27 -58.09 38.57
C ILE A 181 -8.48 -58.14 39.89
N TYR A 182 -8.17 -56.98 40.47
CA TYR A 182 -7.43 -56.90 41.71
C TYR A 182 -8.16 -57.59 42.86
N ALA A 183 -9.49 -57.39 42.97
CA ALA A 183 -10.31 -58.09 43.94
C ALA A 183 -10.25 -59.62 43.76
N LYS A 184 -10.40 -60.10 42.52
CA LYS A 184 -10.30 -61.53 42.19
C LYS A 184 -8.90 -62.11 42.45
N TRP A 185 -7.85 -61.33 42.22
CA TRP A 185 -6.47 -61.75 42.45
C TRP A 185 -6.13 -61.78 43.95
N ARG A 186 -6.66 -60.85 44.73
CA ARG A 186 -6.53 -60.87 46.19
C ARG A 186 -7.21 -62.08 46.82
N ASP A 187 -8.35 -62.50 46.28
CA ASP A 187 -9.13 -63.64 46.75
C ASP A 187 -8.58 -64.99 46.23
N LEU A 188 -7.45 -64.98 45.51
CA LEU A 188 -6.79 -66.19 45.04
C LEU A 188 -6.17 -66.94 46.24
N PRO A 189 -6.42 -68.25 46.40
CA PRO A 189 -5.88 -69.01 47.53
C PRO A 189 -4.39 -69.31 47.31
N LEU A 190 -3.56 -68.30 47.53
CA LEU A 190 -2.11 -68.36 47.41
C LEU A 190 -1.50 -69.42 48.33
N GLU A 191 -2.04 -69.59 49.53
CA GLU A 191 -1.59 -70.62 50.48
C GLU A 191 -1.89 -72.03 49.95
N ASP A 192 -3.08 -72.26 49.39
CA ASP A 192 -3.44 -73.57 48.82
C ASP A 192 -2.58 -73.88 47.58
N MET A 193 -2.31 -72.89 46.73
CA MET A 193 -1.43 -73.07 45.57
C MET A 193 0.03 -73.31 45.97
N GLN A 194 0.53 -72.63 47.00
CA GLN A 194 1.87 -72.88 47.54
C GLN A 194 1.96 -74.27 48.18
N ALA A 195 0.97 -74.68 48.95
CA ALA A 195 0.88 -76.01 49.52
C ALA A 195 0.85 -77.08 48.43
N TRP A 196 0.07 -76.87 47.36
CA TRP A 196 0.00 -77.78 46.22
C TRP A 196 1.34 -77.88 45.49
N THR A 197 2.04 -76.75 45.31
CA THR A 197 3.36 -76.68 44.66
C THR A 197 4.43 -77.39 45.47
N LEU A 198 4.43 -77.23 46.80
CA LEU A 198 5.33 -77.95 47.70
C LEU A 198 5.06 -79.46 47.64
N LEU A 199 3.79 -79.89 47.67
CA LEU A 199 3.38 -81.29 47.52
C LEU A 199 3.83 -81.88 46.16
N THR A 200 3.74 -81.12 45.07
CA THR A 200 4.20 -81.58 43.75
C THR A 200 5.73 -81.63 43.66
N ALA A 201 6.45 -80.69 44.28
CA ALA A 201 7.90 -80.71 44.34
C ALA A 201 8.44 -81.86 45.21
N GLU A 202 7.79 -82.15 46.34
CA GLU A 202 8.12 -83.28 47.20
C GLU A 202 7.83 -84.62 46.51
N THR A 203 6.69 -84.75 45.82
CA THR A 203 6.38 -85.98 45.06
C THR A 203 7.27 -86.16 43.83
N GLN A 204 7.67 -85.10 43.13
CA GLN A 204 8.67 -85.19 42.05
C GLN A 204 10.06 -85.58 42.58
N SER A 205 10.46 -85.03 43.73
CA SER A 205 11.72 -85.38 44.39
C SER A 205 11.70 -86.83 44.90
N ALA A 206 10.53 -87.36 45.28
CA ALA A 206 10.35 -88.76 45.66
C ALA A 206 10.32 -89.73 44.46
N VAL A 207 9.92 -89.27 43.27
CA VAL A 207 9.86 -90.07 42.03
C VAL A 207 11.22 -90.18 41.32
N ASN A 208 12.17 -89.28 41.59
CA ASN A 208 13.55 -89.37 41.10
C ASN A 208 14.55 -89.29 42.28
N PRO A 209 14.90 -90.41 42.93
CA PRO A 209 16.08 -90.43 43.77
C PRO A 209 17.31 -90.37 42.87
N LEU A 210 18.22 -89.42 43.16
CA LEU A 210 19.55 -89.34 42.56
C LEU A 210 20.29 -90.69 42.73
N PRO A 211 21.11 -91.12 41.75
CA PRO A 211 21.90 -92.35 41.85
C PRO A 211 22.95 -92.32 42.97
#